data_AF-A0A183N622-F1
#
_entry.id   AF-A0A183N622-F1
#
_cell.length_a   1.000
_cell.length_b   1.000
_cell.length_c   1.000
_cell.angle_alpha   90.00
_cell.angle_beta   90.00
_cell.angle_gamma   90.00
#
_symmetry.space_group_name_H-M   'P 1'
#
loop_
_entity.id
_entity.type
_entity.pdbx_description
1 polymer ?
#
loop_
_entity_poly.entity_id
_entity_poly.type
_entity_poly.pdbx_seq_one_letter_code
_entity_poly.pdbx_strand_id
1 'polypeptide(L)'
;MGSIFSRRRNRSRITEQDKAILRLKRQRDKLNQLTNKLDNRIENEKVLAKELIRQGKKERALLLLKKKKYLENLIHKTSIQLSNIEQLVNDIEFAQIEVEVLDGLKCGNKALQDIQKVMSLDDAERIMSEAQDATEYQRELDDIVSGGLSSNDYHEIECELTRLVEPEVIDLPHVPDHPIDPFVEKKSKGNSQKVYLCLVLIMFGYC
;
A
#
# COMPACT_ATOMS: atom_id res chain seq x y z
N MET A 1 6.63 14.57 60.06
CA MET A 1 5.32 14.50 59.36
C MET A 1 5.27 15.60 58.32
N GLY A 2 5.22 15.28 57.02
CA GLY A 2 5.01 16.30 55.98
C GLY A 2 5.81 16.11 54.68
N SER A 3 5.58 14.99 53.98
CA SER A 3 5.94 14.86 52.55
C SER A 3 4.70 14.39 51.80
N ILE A 4 3.86 15.33 51.34
CA ILE A 4 2.63 15.04 50.59
C ILE A 4 2.41 16.09 49.48
N PHE A 5 3.46 16.37 48.70
CA PHE A 5 3.27 16.95 47.36
C PHE A 5 3.71 15.93 46.33
N SER A 6 2.86 14.91 46.15
CA SER A 6 2.87 14.07 44.96
C SER A 6 2.57 14.96 43.75
N ARG A 7 3.63 15.47 43.09
CA ARG A 7 3.53 16.04 41.74
C ARG A 7 2.87 14.98 40.86
N ARG A 8 1.58 15.13 40.58
CA ARG A 8 0.93 14.45 39.46
C ARG A 8 1.78 14.77 38.23
N ARG A 9 2.53 13.78 37.74
CA ARG A 9 3.19 13.86 36.43
C ARG A 9 2.05 13.96 35.42
N ASN A 10 1.67 15.19 35.07
CA ASN A 10 0.93 15.44 33.85
C ASN A 10 1.78 14.81 32.73
N ARG A 11 1.31 13.70 32.16
CA ARG A 11 1.91 13.14 30.94
C ARG A 11 1.80 14.28 29.93
N SER A 12 2.92 14.90 29.62
CA SER A 12 2.95 16.12 28.80
C SER A 12 2.25 15.82 27.48
N ARG A 13 1.36 16.73 27.06
CA ARG A 13 0.73 16.77 25.71
C ARG A 13 1.72 16.91 24.55
N ILE A 14 3.00 16.72 24.84
CA ILE A 14 4.16 16.90 23.98
C ILE A 14 4.59 15.50 23.58
N THR A 15 4.48 15.21 22.30
CA THR A 15 4.90 13.96 21.70
C THR A 15 6.44 13.91 21.62
N GLU A 16 7.04 12.73 21.43
CA GLU A 16 8.49 12.63 21.25
C GLU A 16 8.94 13.31 19.94
N GLN A 17 8.04 13.34 18.95
CA GLN A 17 8.19 14.03 17.68
C GLN A 17 8.31 15.55 17.89
N ASP A 18 7.44 16.14 18.72
CA ASP A 18 7.52 17.58 19.07
C ASP A 18 8.86 17.93 19.73
N LYS A 19 9.39 17.04 20.58
CA LYS A 19 10.70 17.23 21.20
C LYS A 19 11.83 17.17 20.16
N ALA A 20 11.73 16.30 19.16
CA ALA A 20 12.69 16.21 18.08
C ALA A 20 12.67 17.47 17.22
N ILE A 21 11.49 17.94 16.81
CA ILE A 21 11.30 19.19 16.06
C ILE A 21 11.86 20.38 16.85
N LEU A 22 11.61 20.46 18.16
CA LEU A 22 12.15 21.51 19.01
C LEU A 22 13.68 21.51 19.04
N ARG A 23 14.31 20.32 19.12
CA ARG A 23 15.78 20.19 19.10
C ARG A 23 16.36 20.66 17.76
N LEU A 24 15.74 20.28 16.64
CA LEU A 24 16.14 20.71 15.31
C LEU A 24 16.01 22.23 15.13
N LYS A 25 14.88 22.82 15.56
CA LYS A 25 14.65 24.27 15.52
C LYS A 25 15.67 25.02 16.36
N ARG A 26 16.01 24.54 17.56
CA ARG A 26 17.10 25.11 18.38
C ARG A 26 18.45 25.05 17.68
N GLN A 27 18.75 23.94 17.00
CA GLN A 27 20.01 23.79 16.26
C GLN A 27 20.07 24.77 15.09
N ARG A 28 18.98 24.93 14.33
CA ARG A 28 18.84 25.95 13.27
C ARG A 28 19.12 27.35 13.81
N ASP A 29 18.49 27.73 14.91
CA ASP A 29 18.67 29.06 15.50
C ASP A 29 20.13 29.29 15.95
N LYS A 30 20.78 28.26 16.49
CA LYS A 30 22.20 28.30 16.84
C LYS A 30 23.10 28.48 15.62
N LEU A 31 22.82 27.78 14.51
CA LEU A 31 23.55 27.94 13.26
C LEU A 31 23.37 29.36 12.70
N ASN A 32 22.14 29.91 12.72
CA ASN A 32 21.88 31.29 12.31
C ASN A 32 22.68 32.31 13.14
N GLN A 33 22.73 32.14 14.46
CA GLN A 33 23.55 32.98 15.32
C GLN A 33 25.05 32.87 15.00
N LEU A 34 25.53 31.69 14.64
CA LEU A 34 26.92 31.50 14.21
C LEU A 34 27.20 32.19 12.87
N THR A 35 26.31 32.05 11.89
CA THR A 35 26.40 32.74 10.58
C THR A 35 26.52 34.25 10.77
N ASN A 36 25.60 34.87 11.53
CA ASN A 36 25.64 36.31 11.81
C ASN A 36 26.96 36.75 12.48
N LYS A 37 27.50 35.93 13.38
CA LYS A 37 28.81 36.20 14.01
C LYS A 37 29.96 36.08 13.02
N LEU A 38 29.91 35.14 12.07
CA LEU A 38 30.92 34.99 11.03
C LEU A 38 30.86 36.12 10.00
N ASP A 39 29.68 36.58 9.62
CA ASP A 39 29.50 37.73 8.71
C ASP A 39 30.12 39.01 9.29
N ASN A 40 29.83 39.30 10.56
CA ASN A 40 30.45 40.43 11.26
C ASN A 40 31.98 40.33 11.29
N ARG A 41 32.53 39.12 11.47
CA ARG A 41 33.99 38.90 11.39
C ARG A 41 34.52 39.15 9.99
N ILE A 42 33.83 38.70 8.95
CA ILE A 42 34.24 38.92 7.55
C ILE A 42 34.31 40.41 7.22
N GLU A 43 33.33 41.21 7.65
CA GLU A 43 33.35 42.66 7.43
C GLU A 43 34.50 43.34 8.19
N ASN A 44 34.79 42.92 9.43
CA ASN A 44 35.95 43.41 10.18
C ASN A 44 37.28 43.08 9.48
N GLU A 45 37.46 41.83 9.04
CA GLU A 45 38.65 41.40 8.29
C GLU A 45 38.84 42.19 6.99
N LYS A 46 37.73 42.54 6.32
CA LYS A 46 37.73 43.36 5.10
C LYS A 46 38.13 44.80 5.36
N VAL A 47 37.70 45.42 6.47
CA VAL A 47 38.15 46.75 6.89
C VAL A 47 39.65 46.73 7.22
N LEU A 48 40.10 45.76 8.01
CA LEU A 48 41.51 45.59 8.36
C LEU A 48 42.39 45.35 7.13
N ALA A 49 41.93 44.54 6.18
CA ALA A 49 42.64 44.32 4.92
C ALA A 49 42.79 45.61 4.10
N LYS A 50 41.73 46.44 4.01
CA LYS A 50 41.80 47.75 3.34
C LYS A 50 42.80 48.69 4.01
N GLU A 51 42.87 48.68 5.34
CA GLU A 51 43.78 49.53 6.10
C GLU A 51 45.24 49.09 5.95
N LEU A 52 45.52 47.78 5.95
CA LEU A 52 46.85 47.25 5.68
C LEU A 52 47.35 47.54 4.27
N ILE A 53 46.45 47.56 3.28
CA ILE A 53 46.77 47.97 1.90
C ILE A 53 47.18 49.45 1.88
N ARG A 54 46.45 50.33 2.59
CA ARG A 54 46.81 51.76 2.73
C ARG A 54 48.17 51.96 3.41
N GLN A 55 48.52 51.10 4.36
CA GLN A 55 49.83 51.11 5.04
C GLN A 55 50.97 50.45 4.22
N GLY A 56 50.71 49.99 2.99
CA GLY A 56 51.71 49.35 2.12
C GLY A 56 52.11 47.91 2.53
N LYS A 57 51.45 47.31 3.54
CA LYS A 57 51.78 45.98 4.09
C LYS A 57 51.06 44.87 3.33
N LYS A 58 51.45 44.65 2.06
CA LYS A 58 50.80 43.71 1.13
C LYS A 58 50.74 42.26 1.63
N GLU A 59 51.84 41.73 2.18
CA GLU A 59 51.90 40.34 2.70
C GLU A 59 50.86 40.08 3.81
N ARG A 60 50.70 41.04 4.72
CA ARG A 60 49.72 40.92 5.82
C ARG A 60 48.29 41.04 5.29
N ALA A 61 48.05 41.92 4.32
CA ALA A 61 46.73 42.03 3.69
C ALA A 61 46.34 40.74 2.95
N LEU A 62 47.30 40.09 2.26
CA LEU A 62 47.06 38.81 1.59
C LEU A 62 46.66 37.71 2.59
N LEU A 63 47.31 37.65 3.76
CA LEU A 63 46.96 36.71 4.82
C LEU A 63 45.52 36.92 5.32
N LEU A 64 45.10 38.17 5.54
CA LEU A 64 43.72 38.47 5.95
C LEU A 64 42.70 38.08 4.87
N LEU A 65 43.02 38.29 3.58
CA LEU A 65 42.15 37.87 2.49
C LEU A 65 42.02 36.33 2.41
N LYS A 66 43.10 35.59 2.67
CA LYS A 66 43.03 34.11 2.79
C LYS A 66 42.14 33.69 3.96
N LYS A 67 42.27 34.36 5.12
CA LYS A 67 41.42 34.13 6.29
C LYS A 67 39.95 34.44 5.98
N LYS A 68 39.66 35.55 5.29
CA LYS A 68 38.32 35.90 4.82
C LYS A 68 37.73 34.78 3.96
N LYS A 69 38.49 34.27 2.97
CA LYS A 69 38.02 33.20 2.09
C LYS A 69 37.70 31.91 2.84
N TYR A 70 38.47 31.59 3.88
CA TYR A 70 38.17 30.46 4.76
C TYR A 70 36.85 30.65 5.53
N LEU A 71 36.59 31.85 6.05
CA LEU A 71 35.33 32.16 6.74
C LEU A 71 34.13 32.09 5.79
N GLU A 72 34.26 32.59 4.55
CA GLU A 72 33.22 32.45 3.51
C GLU A 72 32.89 30.97 3.23
N ASN A 73 33.91 30.13 3.10
CA ASN A 73 33.72 28.68 2.92
C ASN A 73 33.03 28.04 4.12
N LEU A 74 33.31 28.51 5.34
CA LEU A 74 32.66 28.03 6.55
C LEU A 74 31.17 28.42 6.60
N ILE A 75 30.83 29.65 6.19
CA ILE A 75 29.44 30.10 6.03
C ILE A 75 28.72 29.23 4.99
N HIS A 76 29.35 28.96 3.84
CA HIS A 76 28.77 28.11 2.82
C HIS A 76 28.44 26.71 3.36
N LYS A 77 29.37 26.08 4.09
CA LYS A 77 29.11 24.78 4.77
C LYS A 77 27.97 24.87 5.77
N THR A 78 27.90 25.95 6.53
CA THR A 78 26.82 26.18 7.51
C THR A 78 25.47 26.35 6.83
N SER A 79 25.42 27.02 5.68
CA SER A 79 24.20 27.17 4.86
C SER A 79 23.68 25.83 4.36
N ILE A 80 24.56 24.92 3.94
CA ILE A 80 24.17 23.56 3.54
C ILE A 80 23.58 22.80 4.75
N GLN A 81 24.23 22.89 5.91
CA GLN A 81 23.71 22.26 7.13
C GLN A 81 22.35 22.82 7.54
N LEU A 82 22.12 24.12 7.36
CA LEU A 82 20.85 24.76 7.64
C LEU A 82 19.75 24.20 6.73
N SER A 83 20.01 24.12 5.41
CA SER A 83 19.08 23.50 4.45
C SER A 83 18.75 22.05 4.82
N ASN A 84 19.75 21.27 5.25
CA ASN A 84 19.53 19.89 5.68
C ASN A 84 18.64 19.80 6.93
N ILE A 85 18.79 20.73 7.88
CA ILE A 85 17.91 20.77 9.07
C ILE A 85 16.48 21.14 8.68
N GLU A 86 16.30 22.09 7.77
CA GLU A 86 14.97 22.47 7.28
C GLU A 86 14.28 21.32 6.56
N GLN A 87 15.02 20.60 5.70
CA GLN A 87 14.52 19.39 5.06
C GLN A 87 14.12 18.33 6.10
N LEU A 88 14.98 18.04 7.09
CA LEU A 88 14.67 17.07 8.15
C LEU A 88 13.43 17.45 8.97
N VAL A 89 13.19 18.75 9.21
CA VAL A 89 11.97 19.20 9.90
C VAL A 89 10.74 18.90 9.04
N ASN A 90 10.79 19.23 7.74
CA ASN A 90 9.69 18.97 6.81
C ASN A 90 9.42 17.46 6.68
N ASP A 91 10.47 16.64 6.61
CA ASP A 91 10.35 15.18 6.51
C ASP A 91 9.64 14.60 7.76
N ILE A 92 9.95 15.11 8.95
CA ILE A 92 9.27 14.69 10.19
C ILE A 92 7.80 15.13 10.19
N GLU A 93 7.51 16.35 9.74
CA GLU A 93 6.13 16.86 9.65
C GLU A 93 5.32 16.03 8.63
N PHE A 94 5.92 15.65 7.50
CA PHE A 94 5.29 14.77 6.52
C PHE A 94 5.05 13.36 7.07
N ALA A 95 6.03 12.78 7.76
CA ALA A 95 5.87 11.47 8.39
C ALA A 95 4.74 11.44 9.43
N GLN A 96 4.43 12.57 10.09
CA GLN A 96 3.26 12.65 10.97
C GLN A 96 1.95 12.52 10.19
N ILE A 97 1.86 13.17 9.04
CA ILE A 97 0.70 13.06 8.14
C ILE A 97 0.57 11.63 7.61
N GLU A 98 1.68 11.00 7.22
CA GLU A 98 1.67 9.59 6.77
C GLU A 98 1.11 8.64 7.83
N VAL A 99 1.45 8.84 9.11
CA VAL A 99 0.88 8.07 10.22
C VAL A 99 -0.63 8.27 10.31
N GLU A 100 -1.10 9.51 10.17
CA GLU A 100 -2.54 9.83 10.19
C GLU A 100 -3.29 9.18 9.03
N VAL A 101 -2.70 9.18 7.83
CA VAL A 101 -3.24 8.48 6.65
C VAL A 101 -3.32 6.98 6.89
N LEU A 102 -2.27 6.37 7.44
CA LEU A 102 -2.27 4.95 7.78
C LEU A 102 -3.36 4.59 8.79
N ASP A 103 -3.59 5.44 9.78
CA ASP A 103 -4.67 5.22 10.75
C ASP A 103 -6.06 5.39 10.13
N GLY A 104 -6.23 6.33 9.19
CA GLY A 104 -7.41 6.44 8.35
C GLY A 104 -7.67 5.18 7.52
N LEU A 105 -6.64 4.62 6.88
CA LEU A 105 -6.74 3.38 6.12
C LEU A 105 -7.10 2.17 7.01
N LYS A 106 -6.55 2.08 8.23
CA LYS A 106 -6.95 1.05 9.20
C LYS A 106 -8.42 1.17 9.60
N CYS A 107 -8.91 2.39 9.80
CA CYS A 107 -10.31 2.64 10.11
C CYS A 107 -11.21 2.23 8.93
N GLY A 108 -10.86 2.62 7.71
CA GLY A 108 -11.57 2.21 6.49
C GLY A 108 -11.59 0.69 6.31
N ASN A 109 -10.47 0.00 6.56
CA ASN A 109 -10.41 -1.46 6.49
C ASN A 109 -11.34 -2.13 7.52
N LYS A 110 -11.39 -1.61 8.75
CA LYS A 110 -12.34 -2.11 9.77
C LYS A 110 -13.79 -1.92 9.33
N ALA A 111 -14.14 -0.74 8.81
CA ALA A 111 -15.48 -0.48 8.31
C ALA A 111 -15.85 -1.44 7.17
N LEU A 112 -14.93 -1.70 6.24
CA LEU A 112 -15.11 -2.69 5.17
C LEU A 112 -15.28 -4.11 5.72
N GLN A 113 -14.51 -4.51 6.72
CA GLN A 113 -14.67 -5.81 7.38
C GLN A 113 -16.04 -5.96 8.04
N ASP A 114 -16.56 -4.90 8.65
CA ASP A 114 -17.86 -4.95 9.30
C ASP A 114 -18.99 -5.02 8.27
N ILE A 115 -18.90 -4.26 7.16
CA ILE A 115 -19.83 -4.39 6.02
C ILE A 115 -19.79 -5.81 5.46
N GLN A 116 -18.61 -6.39 5.27
CA GLN A 116 -18.46 -7.75 4.73
C GLN A 116 -19.09 -8.81 5.64
N LYS A 117 -19.04 -8.64 6.97
CA LYS A 117 -19.69 -9.55 7.93
C LYS A 117 -21.21 -9.48 7.82
N VAL A 118 -21.78 -8.27 7.72
CA VAL A 118 -23.24 -8.09 7.56
C VAL A 118 -23.71 -8.72 6.25
N MET A 119 -23.03 -8.40 5.14
CA MET A 119 -23.39 -8.94 3.82
C MET A 119 -23.31 -10.48 3.79
N SER A 120 -22.30 -11.08 4.41
CA SER A 120 -22.18 -12.55 4.49
C SER A 120 -23.28 -13.21 5.33
N LEU A 121 -23.84 -12.53 6.32
CA LEU A 121 -24.96 -13.04 7.12
C LEU A 121 -26.27 -12.94 6.33
N ASP A 122 -26.54 -11.78 5.72
CA ASP A 122 -27.73 -11.57 4.89
C ASP A 122 -27.75 -12.53 3.68
N ASP A 123 -26.59 -12.74 3.02
CA ASP A 123 -26.48 -13.70 1.92
C ASP A 123 -26.69 -15.15 2.41
N ALA A 124 -26.26 -15.51 3.62
CA ALA A 124 -26.49 -16.83 4.19
C ALA A 124 -27.97 -17.06 4.55
N GLU A 125 -28.63 -16.06 5.14
CA GLU A 125 -30.08 -16.09 5.44
C GLU A 125 -30.91 -16.21 4.16
N ARG A 126 -30.56 -15.45 3.11
CA ARG A 126 -31.25 -15.55 1.81
C ARG A 126 -31.13 -16.95 1.22
N ILE A 127 -29.94 -17.55 1.22
CA ILE A 127 -29.73 -18.91 0.70
C ILE A 127 -30.52 -19.95 1.50
N MET A 128 -30.58 -19.82 2.83
CA MET A 128 -31.37 -20.73 3.65
C MET A 128 -32.87 -20.60 3.39
N SER A 129 -33.38 -19.38 3.22
CA SER A 129 -34.79 -19.14 2.85
C SER A 129 -35.11 -19.75 1.48
N GLU A 130 -34.29 -19.47 0.47
CA GLU A 130 -34.48 -20.02 -0.89
C GLU A 130 -34.39 -21.56 -0.91
N ALA A 131 -33.48 -22.16 -0.13
CA ALA A 131 -33.37 -23.61 -0.02
C ALA A 131 -34.56 -24.24 0.72
N GLN A 132 -35.08 -23.58 1.76
CA GLN A 132 -36.26 -24.03 2.48
C GLN A 132 -37.51 -23.94 1.59
N ASP A 133 -37.71 -22.82 0.90
CA ASP A 133 -38.81 -22.62 -0.05
C ASP A 133 -38.76 -23.67 -1.18
N ALA A 134 -37.57 -23.95 -1.72
CA ALA A 134 -37.39 -25.00 -2.74
C ALA A 134 -37.72 -26.40 -2.21
N THR A 135 -37.37 -26.69 -0.95
CA THR A 135 -37.68 -27.98 -0.31
C THR A 135 -39.18 -28.11 -0.03
N GLU A 136 -39.84 -27.03 0.39
CA GLU A 136 -41.29 -26.99 0.60
C GLU A 136 -42.05 -27.15 -0.71
N TYR A 137 -41.61 -26.48 -1.78
CA TYR A 137 -42.15 -26.66 -3.13
C TYR A 137 -41.96 -28.10 -3.64
N GLN A 138 -40.79 -28.70 -3.42
CA GLN A 138 -40.56 -30.11 -3.75
C GLN A 138 -41.50 -31.04 -2.97
N ARG A 139 -41.74 -30.79 -1.68
CA ARG A 139 -42.70 -31.57 -0.88
C ARG A 139 -44.13 -31.37 -1.35
N GLU A 140 -44.53 -30.16 -1.70
CA GLU A 140 -45.86 -29.89 -2.26
C GLU A 140 -46.04 -30.62 -3.59
N LEU A 141 -45.00 -30.62 -4.45
CA LEU A 141 -44.99 -31.43 -5.66
C LEU A 141 -45.09 -32.93 -5.34
N ASP A 142 -44.29 -33.44 -4.40
CA ASP A 142 -44.32 -34.85 -3.99
C ASP A 142 -45.68 -35.24 -3.41
N ASP A 143 -46.34 -34.38 -2.64
CA ASP A 143 -47.67 -34.60 -2.07
C ASP A 143 -48.76 -34.60 -3.16
N ILE A 144 -48.68 -33.69 -4.13
CA ILE A 144 -49.58 -33.66 -5.29
C ILE A 144 -49.39 -34.90 -6.17
N VAL A 145 -48.14 -35.30 -6.41
CA VAL A 145 -47.79 -36.46 -7.25
C VAL A 145 -48.15 -37.76 -6.53
N SER A 146 -47.85 -37.90 -5.25
CA SER A 146 -48.18 -39.11 -4.47
C SER A 146 -49.67 -39.23 -4.15
N GLY A 147 -50.38 -38.12 -3.94
CA GLY A 147 -51.83 -38.11 -3.74
C GLY A 147 -52.64 -38.49 -4.99
N GLY A 148 -52.01 -38.48 -6.17
CA GLY A 148 -52.64 -38.78 -7.47
C GLY A 148 -52.42 -40.20 -7.99
N LEU A 149 -51.57 -41.03 -7.36
CA LEU A 149 -51.19 -42.35 -7.88
C LEU A 149 -51.93 -43.48 -7.14
N SER A 150 -52.53 -44.42 -7.89
CA SER A 150 -53.17 -45.62 -7.35
C SER A 150 -52.16 -46.76 -7.17
N SER A 151 -52.45 -47.75 -6.32
CA SER A 151 -51.57 -48.92 -6.09
C SER A 151 -51.19 -49.69 -7.36
N ASN A 152 -51.98 -49.58 -8.43
CA ASN A 152 -51.68 -50.18 -9.73
C ASN A 152 -50.62 -49.37 -10.50
N ASP A 153 -50.64 -48.05 -10.38
CA ASP A 153 -49.70 -47.14 -11.07
C ASP A 153 -48.30 -47.26 -10.47
N TYR A 154 -48.20 -47.47 -9.14
CA TYR A 154 -46.94 -47.77 -8.48
C TYR A 154 -46.26 -49.05 -9.01
N HIS A 155 -47.04 -50.10 -9.32
CA HIS A 155 -46.50 -51.35 -9.86
C HIS A 155 -45.98 -51.21 -11.30
N GLU A 156 -46.66 -50.40 -12.12
CA GLU A 156 -46.23 -50.09 -13.49
C GLU A 156 -44.93 -49.27 -13.50
N ILE A 157 -44.82 -48.27 -12.61
CA ILE A 157 -43.60 -47.46 -12.45
C ILE A 157 -42.43 -48.31 -11.94
N GLU A 158 -42.66 -49.23 -11.00
CA GLU A 158 -41.62 -50.16 -10.53
C GLU A 158 -41.11 -51.08 -11.65
N CYS A 159 -42.00 -51.55 -12.54
CA CYS A 159 -41.63 -52.32 -13.72
C CYS A 159 -40.80 -51.49 -14.71
N GLU A 160 -41.20 -50.24 -14.98
CA GLU A 160 -40.45 -49.33 -15.85
C GLU A 160 -39.07 -48.99 -15.28
N LEU A 161 -38.99 -48.70 -13.98
CA LEU A 161 -37.72 -48.44 -13.31
C LEU A 161 -36.78 -49.64 -13.40
N THR A 162 -37.29 -50.86 -13.21
CA THR A 162 -36.51 -52.09 -13.35
C THR A 162 -35.98 -52.25 -14.77
N ARG A 163 -36.79 -51.93 -15.78
CA ARG A 163 -36.39 -51.95 -17.20
C ARG A 163 -35.31 -50.91 -17.54
N LEU A 164 -35.31 -49.73 -16.91
CA LEU A 164 -34.29 -48.69 -17.10
C LEU A 164 -32.97 -49.00 -16.38
N VAL A 165 -33.03 -49.78 -15.30
CA VAL A 165 -31.85 -50.19 -14.51
C VAL A 165 -31.22 -51.48 -15.06
N GLU A 166 -31.99 -52.32 -15.78
CA GLU A 166 -31.41 -53.43 -16.54
C GLU A 166 -30.35 -52.90 -17.53
N PRO A 167 -29.10 -53.38 -17.45
CA PRO A 167 -28.07 -52.94 -18.37
C PRO A 167 -28.45 -53.39 -19.78
N GLU A 168 -28.72 -52.44 -20.69
CA GLU A 168 -28.79 -52.72 -22.11
C GLU A 168 -27.51 -53.45 -22.52
N VAL A 169 -27.62 -54.72 -22.92
CA VAL A 169 -26.51 -55.47 -23.52
C VAL A 169 -26.26 -54.84 -24.89
N ILE A 170 -25.43 -53.81 -24.92
CA ILE A 170 -24.92 -53.22 -26.16
C ILE A 170 -23.94 -54.23 -26.76
N ASP A 171 -24.40 -54.96 -27.77
CA ASP A 171 -23.55 -55.76 -28.64
C ASP A 171 -22.70 -54.79 -29.47
N LEU A 172 -21.50 -54.48 -28.98
CA LEU A 172 -20.56 -53.56 -29.63
C LEU A 172 -20.01 -54.22 -30.92
N PRO A 173 -20.24 -53.66 -32.12
CA PRO A 173 -19.70 -54.21 -33.35
C PRO A 173 -18.17 -53.95 -33.47
N HIS A 174 -17.45 -54.97 -33.94
CA HIS A 174 -16.01 -54.98 -34.18
C HIS A 174 -15.60 -53.92 -35.22
N VAL A 175 -14.68 -53.03 -34.85
CA VAL A 175 -14.19 -51.93 -35.70
C VAL A 175 -13.26 -52.48 -36.80
N PRO A 176 -13.48 -52.19 -38.09
CA PRO A 176 -12.56 -52.56 -39.16
C PRO A 176 -11.27 -51.71 -39.16
N ASP A 177 -10.11 -52.38 -39.16
CA ASP A 177 -8.79 -51.77 -39.33
C ASP A 177 -8.54 -51.38 -40.79
N HIS A 178 -8.76 -50.10 -41.14
CA HIS A 178 -8.17 -49.52 -42.36
C HIS A 178 -7.39 -48.24 -42.05
N PRO A 179 -6.15 -48.11 -42.55
CA PRO A 179 -5.27 -47.00 -42.21
C PRO A 179 -5.77 -45.70 -42.87
N ILE A 180 -6.03 -44.70 -42.06
CA ILE A 180 -6.38 -43.35 -42.50
C ILE A 180 -5.09 -42.60 -42.79
N ASP A 181 -4.93 -42.17 -44.05
CA ASP A 181 -3.84 -41.30 -44.53
C ASP A 181 -3.80 -39.97 -43.72
N PRO A 182 -2.62 -39.43 -43.36
CA PRO A 182 -2.52 -38.27 -42.50
C PRO A 182 -3.00 -37.01 -43.22
N PHE A 183 -4.14 -36.47 -42.77
CA PHE A 183 -4.64 -35.18 -43.21
C PHE A 183 -3.67 -34.05 -42.82
N VAL A 184 -3.34 -33.27 -43.84
CA VAL A 184 -2.41 -32.13 -43.89
C VAL A 184 -2.72 -31.04 -42.84
N GLU A 185 -1.72 -30.71 -42.01
CA GLU A 185 -1.72 -29.52 -41.14
C GLU A 185 -1.76 -28.23 -41.99
N LYS A 186 -2.80 -27.40 -41.82
CA LYS A 186 -2.73 -25.96 -42.13
C LYS A 186 -2.55 -25.17 -40.84
N LYS A 187 -1.31 -24.69 -40.62
CA LYS A 187 -0.97 -23.75 -39.54
C LYS A 187 -1.48 -22.35 -39.86
N SER A 188 -2.42 -21.83 -39.09
CA SER A 188 -2.64 -20.39 -38.93
C SER A 188 -1.83 -19.90 -37.71
N LYS A 189 -0.61 -19.40 -37.95
CA LYS A 189 0.14 -18.64 -36.94
C LYS A 189 -0.47 -17.24 -36.85
N GLY A 190 -1.09 -16.92 -35.73
CA GLY A 190 -1.71 -15.62 -35.49
C GLY A 190 -1.61 -15.17 -34.03
N ASN A 191 -0.48 -14.55 -33.69
CA ASN A 191 -0.41 -13.35 -32.83
C ASN A 191 -0.53 -13.46 -31.28
N SER A 192 -0.17 -14.58 -30.64
CA SER A 192 -0.11 -14.62 -29.15
C SER A 192 1.11 -13.89 -28.54
N GLN A 193 2.14 -13.57 -29.34
CA GLN A 193 3.41 -13.05 -28.79
C GLN A 193 3.39 -11.53 -28.54
N LYS A 194 2.53 -10.77 -29.24
CA LYS A 194 2.35 -9.33 -28.99
C LYS A 194 1.52 -9.05 -27.72
N VAL A 195 0.61 -9.96 -27.36
CA VAL A 195 -0.23 -9.81 -26.16
C VAL A 195 0.60 -9.99 -24.89
N TYR A 196 1.50 -10.98 -24.88
CA TYR A 196 2.42 -11.19 -23.75
C TYR A 196 3.41 -10.04 -23.59
N LEU A 197 3.96 -9.48 -24.67
CA LEU A 197 4.90 -8.37 -24.58
C LEU A 197 4.23 -7.08 -24.07
N CYS A 198 2.96 -6.85 -24.43
CA CYS A 198 2.17 -5.73 -23.93
C CYS A 198 1.82 -5.89 -22.44
N LEU A 199 1.39 -7.08 -22.01
CA LEU A 199 1.12 -7.37 -20.59
C LEU A 199 2.38 -7.29 -19.72
N VAL A 200 3.53 -7.75 -20.21
CA VAL A 200 4.79 -7.66 -19.47
C VAL A 200 5.25 -6.21 -19.34
N LEU A 201 5.12 -5.37 -20.37
CA LEU A 201 5.47 -3.94 -20.28
C LEU A 201 4.57 -3.18 -19.30
N ILE A 202 3.28 -3.50 -19.25
CA ILE A 202 2.33 -2.92 -18.28
C ILE A 202 2.65 -3.36 -16.85
N MET A 203 3.00 -4.64 -16.64
CA MET A 203 3.32 -5.18 -15.32
C MET A 203 4.67 -4.68 -14.75
N PHE A 204 5.63 -4.35 -15.61
CA PHE A 204 6.91 -3.78 -15.19
C PHE A 204 6.93 -2.24 -15.14
N GLY A 205 5.78 -1.58 -15.33
CA GLY A 205 5.63 -0.13 -15.10
C GLY A 205 6.38 0.77 -16.08
N TYR A 206 6.75 0.26 -17.26
CA TYR A 206 7.31 1.08 -18.33
C TYR A 206 6.19 1.52 -19.29
N CYS A 207 5.45 2.55 -18.88
CA CYS A 207 4.65 3.41 -19.76
C CYS A 207 4.75 4.84 -19.25
#